data_AF-A0A7W1EMH3-F1
#
_entry.id   AF-A0A7W1EMH3-F1
#
_cell.length_a   1.000
_cell.length_b   1.000
_cell.length_c   1.000
_cell.angle_alpha   90.00
_cell.angle_beta   90.00
_cell.angle_gamma   90.00
#
_symmetry.space_group_name_H-M   'P 1'
#
loop_
_entity.id
_entity.type
_entity.pdbx_description
1 polymer ?
#
loop_
_entity_poly.entity_id
_entity_poly.type
_entity_poly.pdbx_seq_one_letter_code
_entity_poly.pdbx_strand_id
1 'polypeptide(L)'
;MRTTIRSVALATAAIATLVACSGDATSVTQAVTPPATGPVAPPAPARPGVVYDRVSASVFPGSSRFVLYGDSTFALQYGPVLFEYKGRFTRKDSALTFSWDGSSVAGLWGATGVLKDNTLTVTFNIVMTASDFEDGTFKAWPP
;
A
#
# COMPACT_ATOMS: atom_id res chain seq x y z
N MET A 1 -2.70 51.33 1.17
CA MET A 1 -2.15 51.61 -0.17
C MET A 1 -2.74 50.56 -1.12
N ARG A 2 -3.68 50.99 -1.97
CA ARG A 2 -4.41 50.15 -2.95
C ARG A 2 -3.69 50.21 -4.28
N THR A 3 -3.50 49.07 -4.95
CA THR A 3 -3.28 49.07 -6.41
C THR A 3 -4.03 47.89 -7.03
N THR A 4 -5.04 48.23 -7.81
CA THR A 4 -5.90 47.38 -8.63
C THR A 4 -5.39 47.46 -10.07
N ILE A 5 -5.32 46.36 -10.82
CA ILE A 5 -5.13 46.42 -12.28
C ILE A 5 -6.25 45.63 -12.96
N ARG A 6 -6.85 46.31 -13.94
CA ARG A 6 -8.10 46.00 -14.64
C ARG A 6 -7.85 45.18 -15.90
N SER A 7 -8.88 44.43 -16.25
CA SER A 7 -9.14 43.63 -17.45
C SER A 7 -8.95 44.35 -18.78
N VAL A 8 -8.64 43.61 -19.85
CA VAL A 8 -9.10 43.89 -21.22
C VAL A 8 -9.46 42.57 -21.92
N ALA A 9 -10.70 42.47 -22.35
CA ALA A 9 -11.20 41.46 -23.29
C ALA A 9 -11.17 42.05 -24.71
N LEU A 10 -10.98 41.22 -25.74
CA LEU A 10 -11.49 41.52 -27.08
C LEU A 10 -11.79 40.22 -27.85
N ALA A 11 -13.00 40.14 -28.36
CA ALA A 11 -13.56 39.06 -29.15
C ALA A 11 -13.33 39.29 -30.65
N THR A 12 -13.27 38.21 -31.44
CA THR A 12 -13.64 38.30 -32.87
C THR A 12 -14.18 36.97 -33.37
N ALA A 13 -15.38 37.02 -33.95
CA ALA A 13 -16.08 35.94 -34.61
C ALA A 13 -15.68 35.84 -36.10
N ALA A 14 -15.70 34.63 -36.66
CA ALA A 14 -15.76 34.43 -38.10
C ALA A 14 -16.66 33.22 -38.41
N ILE A 15 -17.73 33.49 -39.15
CA ILE A 15 -18.67 32.53 -39.72
C ILE A 15 -18.27 32.32 -41.19
N ALA A 16 -18.16 31.07 -41.65
CA ALA A 16 -18.19 30.72 -43.07
C ALA A 16 -18.66 29.26 -43.26
N THR A 17 -19.35 29.04 -44.37
CA THR A 17 -20.40 28.05 -44.66
C THR A 17 -19.96 26.74 -45.33
N LEU A 18 -20.73 25.68 -45.06
CA LEU A 18 -21.21 24.56 -45.92
C LEU A 18 -20.30 24.01 -47.05
N VAL A 19 -20.01 22.70 -47.02
CA VAL A 19 -20.31 21.71 -48.10
C VAL A 19 -20.33 20.30 -47.48
N ALA A 20 -21.38 19.54 -47.79
CA ALA A 20 -21.57 18.14 -47.44
C ALA A 20 -20.70 17.21 -48.31
N CYS A 21 -20.14 16.16 -47.70
CA CYS A 21 -19.73 14.97 -48.43
C CYS A 21 -20.08 13.75 -47.58
N SER A 22 -21.10 13.01 -48.03
CA SER A 22 -21.45 11.69 -47.51
C SER A 22 -20.33 10.72 -47.87
N GLY A 23 -19.77 10.05 -46.86
CA GLY A 23 -18.79 9.00 -47.03
C GLY A 23 -18.85 8.07 -45.82
N ASP A 24 -19.51 6.94 -46.00
CA ASP A 24 -19.56 5.84 -45.06
C ASP A 24 -18.15 5.39 -44.67
N ALA A 25 -17.82 5.58 -43.40
CA ALA A 25 -16.87 4.74 -42.70
C ALA A 25 -17.17 4.84 -41.20
N THR A 26 -18.06 3.98 -40.71
CA THR A 26 -18.17 3.69 -39.27
C THR A 26 -16.89 2.98 -38.84
N SER A 27 -15.81 3.74 -38.67
CA SER A 27 -14.66 3.28 -37.92
C SER A 27 -15.10 3.18 -36.46
N VAL A 28 -15.54 1.98 -36.07
CA VAL A 28 -15.57 1.57 -34.67
C VAL A 28 -14.12 1.58 -34.20
N THR A 29 -13.64 2.74 -33.77
CA THR A 29 -12.45 2.81 -32.93
C THR A 29 -12.84 2.13 -31.63
N GLN A 30 -12.60 0.81 -31.54
CA GLN A 30 -12.54 0.17 -30.23
C GLN A 30 -11.48 0.95 -29.45
N ALA A 31 -11.93 1.71 -28.45
CA ALA A 31 -11.05 2.14 -27.39
C ALA A 31 -10.50 0.85 -26.79
N VAL A 32 -9.26 0.51 -27.16
CA VAL A 32 -8.51 -0.53 -26.47
C VAL A 32 -8.24 0.04 -25.09
N THR A 33 -9.14 -0.25 -24.15
CA THR A 33 -8.91 0.06 -22.74
C THR A 33 -7.58 -0.60 -22.38
N PRO A 34 -6.56 0.15 -21.92
CA PRO A 34 -5.34 -0.45 -21.43
C PRO A 34 -5.73 -1.51 -20.39
N PRO A 35 -5.12 -2.71 -20.40
CA PRO A 35 -5.39 -3.69 -19.36
C PRO A 35 -5.23 -2.99 -18.01
N ALA A 36 -6.26 -3.07 -17.17
CA ALA A 36 -6.20 -2.52 -15.83
C ALA A 36 -4.99 -3.17 -15.15
N THR A 37 -3.92 -2.40 -14.95
CA THR A 37 -2.79 -2.79 -14.12
C THR A 37 -3.28 -2.75 -12.69
N GLY A 38 -4.05 -3.77 -12.31
CA GLY A 38 -4.42 -4.00 -10.93
C GLY A 38 -3.15 -4.21 -10.10
N PRO A 39 -3.22 -3.99 -8.78
CA PRO A 39 -2.12 -4.31 -7.89
C PRO A 39 -1.66 -5.76 -8.13
N VAL A 40 -0.37 -5.95 -8.38
CA VAL A 40 0.21 -7.30 -8.51
C VAL A 40 -0.01 -8.02 -7.18
N ALA A 41 -0.64 -9.19 -7.23
CA ALA A 41 -0.87 -9.97 -6.03
C ALA A 41 0.48 -10.36 -5.39
N PRO A 42 0.62 -10.19 -4.06
CA PRO A 42 1.83 -10.58 -3.38
C PRO A 42 1.95 -12.12 -3.42
N PRO A 43 3.18 -12.69 -3.39
CA PRO A 43 3.36 -14.14 -3.43
C PRO A 43 2.59 -14.83 -2.31
N ALA A 44 1.87 -15.92 -2.62
CA ALA A 44 1.08 -16.61 -1.61
C ALA A 44 1.96 -17.08 -0.43
N PRO A 45 1.48 -17.00 0.82
CA PRO A 45 2.21 -17.52 1.96
C PRO A 45 2.32 -19.05 1.87
N ALA A 46 3.44 -19.61 2.35
CA ALA A 46 3.69 -21.05 2.31
C ALA A 46 2.74 -21.89 3.19
N ARG A 47 2.01 -21.22 4.10
CA ARG A 47 1.06 -21.83 5.04
C ARG A 47 -0.20 -20.96 5.09
N PRO A 48 -1.37 -21.54 5.43
CA PRO A 48 -2.60 -20.77 5.61
C PRO A 48 -2.43 -19.62 6.61
N GLY A 49 -2.80 -18.42 6.19
CA GLY A 49 -2.68 -17.22 7.00
C GLY A 49 -3.24 -15.99 6.29
N VAL A 50 -3.36 -14.90 7.03
CA VAL A 50 -3.80 -13.60 6.49
C VAL A 50 -2.57 -12.76 6.21
N VAL A 51 -2.46 -12.27 4.97
CA VAL A 51 -1.38 -11.39 4.53
C VAL A 51 -1.82 -9.94 4.73
N TYR A 52 -0.96 -9.13 5.33
CA TYR A 52 -1.12 -7.70 5.48
C TYR A 52 0.07 -6.98 4.85
N ASP A 53 -0.13 -6.35 3.69
CA ASP A 53 0.93 -5.63 2.98
C ASP A 53 1.06 -4.19 3.52
N ARG A 54 2.29 -3.70 3.63
CA ARG A 54 2.54 -2.33 4.11
C ARG A 54 1.91 -1.32 3.15
N VAL A 55 1.14 -0.39 3.70
CA VAL A 55 0.56 0.75 2.98
C VAL A 55 1.07 2.10 3.48
N SER A 56 1.68 2.15 4.66
CA SER A 56 2.39 3.34 5.14
C SER A 56 3.72 3.52 4.40
N ALA A 57 4.16 4.77 4.25
CA ALA A 57 5.49 5.09 3.71
C ALA A 57 6.60 4.41 4.53
N SER A 58 7.70 4.05 3.86
CA SER A 58 8.92 3.49 4.45
C SER A 58 10.11 4.29 3.93
N VAL A 59 11.11 4.54 4.77
CA VAL A 59 12.37 5.17 4.33
C VAL A 59 13.29 4.18 3.62
N PHE A 60 13.04 2.87 3.79
CA PHE A 60 13.82 1.82 3.15
C PHE A 60 13.16 1.40 1.83
N PRO A 61 13.96 1.21 0.76
CA PRO A 61 13.43 0.71 -0.49
C PRO A 61 12.95 -0.73 -0.34
N GLY A 62 11.85 -1.06 -1.01
CA GLY A 62 11.29 -2.41 -1.05
C GLY A 62 9.88 -2.49 -0.48
N SER A 63 9.38 -3.71 -0.39
CA SER A 63 8.07 -4.02 0.17
C SER A 63 8.23 -4.79 1.48
N SER A 64 7.36 -4.54 2.45
CA SER A 64 7.24 -5.37 3.63
C SER A 64 5.79 -5.79 3.86
N ARG A 65 5.62 -6.95 4.50
CA ARG A 65 4.30 -7.48 4.84
C ARG A 65 4.35 -8.33 6.11
N PHE A 66 3.23 -8.35 6.82
CA PHE A 66 2.97 -9.32 7.87
C PHE A 66 2.17 -10.50 7.32
N VAL A 67 2.49 -11.70 7.78
CA VAL A 67 1.64 -12.89 7.60
C VAL A 67 1.27 -13.41 8.97
N LEU A 68 -0.02 -13.36 9.30
CA LEU A 68 -0.55 -13.91 10.56
C LEU A 68 -1.11 -15.31 10.28
N TYR A 69 -0.47 -16.33 10.84
CA TYR A 69 -0.86 -17.73 10.64
C TYR A 69 -1.92 -18.18 11.64
N GLY A 70 -2.69 -19.21 11.29
CA GLY A 70 -3.75 -19.76 12.15
C GLY A 70 -3.26 -20.42 13.44
N ASP A 71 -1.98 -20.76 13.53
CA ASP A 71 -1.32 -21.38 14.68
C ASP A 71 -0.75 -20.36 15.69
N SER A 72 -1.16 -19.10 15.59
CA SER A 72 -0.63 -17.98 16.40
C SER A 72 0.86 -17.68 16.20
N THR A 73 1.45 -18.14 15.09
CA THR A 73 2.76 -17.68 14.63
C THR A 73 2.61 -16.54 13.62
N PHE A 74 3.66 -15.77 13.40
CA PHE A 74 3.70 -14.77 12.34
C PHE A 74 5.04 -14.75 11.61
N ALA A 75 5.04 -14.13 10.44
CA ALA A 75 6.25 -13.73 9.74
C ALA A 75 6.14 -12.26 9.31
N LEU A 76 7.18 -11.46 9.61
CA LEU A 76 7.41 -10.17 8.98
C LEU A 76 8.40 -10.39 7.83
N GLN A 77 7.92 -10.18 6.61
CA GLN A 77 8.67 -10.48 5.39
C GLN A 77 9.06 -9.20 4.66
N TYR A 78 10.30 -9.15 4.16
CA TYR A 78 10.81 -8.09 3.31
C TYR A 78 11.10 -8.65 1.91
N GLY A 79 10.80 -7.87 0.87
CA GLY A 79 11.06 -8.22 -0.54
C GLY A 79 12.24 -7.44 -1.13
N PRO A 80 12.80 -7.87 -2.28
CA PRO A 80 12.36 -8.98 -3.12
C PRO A 80 12.95 -10.36 -2.74
N VAL A 81 14.07 -10.38 -2.03
CA VAL A 81 14.65 -11.62 -1.49
C VAL A 81 13.85 -11.91 -0.22
N LEU A 82 12.96 -12.91 -0.25
CA LEU A 82 11.99 -13.24 0.82
C LEU A 82 12.68 -13.59 2.16
N PHE A 83 13.28 -12.60 2.78
CA PHE A 83 13.82 -12.65 4.12
C PHE A 83 12.67 -12.50 5.09
N GLU A 84 12.67 -13.30 6.16
CA GLU A 84 11.58 -13.30 7.12
C GLU A 84 12.07 -13.32 8.57
N TYR A 85 11.47 -12.44 9.37
CA TYR A 85 11.56 -12.46 10.82
C TYR A 85 10.35 -13.20 11.39
N LYS A 86 10.58 -14.27 12.14
CA LYS A 86 9.53 -15.14 12.69
C LYS A 86 9.27 -14.86 14.16
N GLY A 87 8.07 -15.22 14.59
CA GLY A 87 7.71 -15.21 16.00
C GLY A 87 6.32 -15.73 16.27
N ARG A 88 5.84 -15.40 17.46
CA ARG A 88 4.50 -15.72 17.97
C ARG A 88 3.75 -14.43 18.25
N PHE A 89 2.44 -14.48 18.09
CA PHE A 89 1.57 -13.39 18.52
C PHE A 89 0.49 -13.91 19.46
N THR A 90 0.08 -13.06 20.39
CA THR A 90 -1.18 -13.25 21.14
C THR A 90 -2.15 -12.17 20.73
N ARG A 91 -3.44 -12.49 20.78
CA ARG A 91 -4.51 -11.56 20.42
C ARG A 91 -5.54 -11.48 21.55
N LYS A 92 -5.93 -10.26 21.90
CA LYS A 92 -7.06 -9.97 22.78
C LYS A 92 -7.90 -8.89 22.09
N ASP A 93 -9.07 -9.27 21.60
CA ASP A 93 -9.96 -8.41 20.79
C ASP A 93 -9.26 -7.86 19.53
N SER A 94 -9.08 -6.54 19.44
CA SER A 94 -8.32 -5.87 18.37
C SER A 94 -6.82 -5.79 18.66
N ALA A 95 -6.39 -5.99 19.90
CA ALA A 95 -4.99 -5.82 20.30
C ALA A 95 -4.18 -7.09 20.04
N LEU A 96 -2.96 -6.91 19.53
CA LEU A 96 -1.96 -7.96 19.32
C LEU A 96 -0.69 -7.63 20.07
N THR A 97 -0.05 -8.66 20.61
CA THR A 97 1.32 -8.59 21.14
C THR A 97 2.17 -9.55 20.34
N PHE A 98 3.28 -9.04 19.78
CA PHE A 98 4.21 -9.82 18.97
C PHE A 98 5.50 -10.07 19.75
N SER A 99 5.95 -11.33 19.72
CA SER A 99 7.21 -11.78 20.30
C SER A 99 8.01 -12.51 19.22
N TRP A 100 9.18 -11.98 18.90
CA TRP A 100 10.08 -12.56 17.90
C TRP A 100 10.83 -13.76 18.46
N ASP A 101 11.24 -14.65 17.57
CA ASP A 101 12.21 -15.70 17.91
C ASP A 101 13.64 -15.14 18.02
N GLY A 102 13.89 -13.98 17.40
CA GLY A 102 15.15 -13.25 17.46
C GLY A 102 15.25 -12.30 18.66
N SER A 103 16.49 -11.88 18.93
CA SER A 103 16.82 -10.83 19.91
C SER A 103 18.11 -10.13 19.50
N SER A 104 18.47 -9.07 20.22
CA SER A 104 19.77 -8.41 20.08
C SER A 104 20.45 -8.28 21.44
N VAL A 105 21.69 -7.81 21.46
CA VAL A 105 22.41 -7.46 22.71
C VAL A 105 21.69 -6.39 23.53
N ALA A 106 20.86 -5.56 22.88
CA ALA A 106 20.08 -4.51 23.53
C ALA A 106 18.74 -5.03 24.13
N GLY A 107 18.40 -6.31 23.92
CA GLY A 107 17.26 -6.97 24.54
C GLY A 107 16.35 -7.72 23.57
N LEU A 108 15.18 -8.10 24.10
CA LEU A 108 14.17 -8.85 23.36
C LEU A 108 13.48 -7.98 22.31
N TRP A 109 13.26 -8.57 21.14
CA TRP A 109 12.48 -7.98 20.07
C TRP A 109 10.99 -8.18 20.31
N GLY A 110 10.23 -7.11 20.10
CA GLY A 110 8.82 -7.07 20.44
C GLY A 110 8.10 -5.90 19.79
N ALA A 111 6.78 -6.02 19.70
CA ALA A 111 5.91 -5.01 19.13
C ALA A 111 4.49 -5.22 19.66
N THR A 112 3.68 -4.18 19.53
CA THR A 112 2.24 -4.26 19.70
C THR A 112 1.56 -3.97 18.37
N GLY A 113 0.33 -4.45 18.21
CA GLY A 113 -0.48 -4.12 17.06
C GLY A 113 -1.94 -3.93 17.38
N VAL A 114 -2.63 -3.23 16.48
CA VAL A 114 -4.07 -3.01 16.55
C VAL A 114 -4.68 -3.39 15.21
N LEU A 115 -5.61 -4.34 15.23
CA LEU A 115 -6.47 -4.67 14.11
C LEU A 115 -7.74 -3.82 14.14
N LYS A 116 -8.01 -3.14 13.03
CA LYS A 116 -9.27 -2.43 12.79
C LYS A 116 -9.66 -2.63 11.34
N ASP A 117 -10.87 -3.15 11.12
CA ASP A 117 -11.36 -3.51 9.79
C ASP A 117 -10.37 -4.44 9.07
N ASN A 118 -9.79 -4.01 7.95
CA ASN A 118 -8.78 -4.73 7.19
C ASN A 118 -7.36 -4.14 7.39
N THR A 119 -7.14 -3.41 8.49
CA THR A 119 -5.89 -2.71 8.74
C THR A 119 -5.24 -3.19 10.02
N LEU A 120 -3.94 -3.49 9.92
CA LEU A 120 -3.06 -3.80 11.03
C LEU A 120 -2.08 -2.63 11.21
N THR A 121 -2.14 -1.93 12.33
CA THR A 121 -1.12 -0.95 12.72
C THR A 121 -0.17 -1.60 13.71
N VAL A 122 1.13 -1.53 13.47
CA VAL A 122 2.19 -2.14 14.31
C VAL A 122 3.11 -1.06 14.84
N THR A 123 3.38 -1.12 16.14
CA THR A 123 4.35 -0.28 16.84
C THR A 123 5.43 -1.16 17.46
N PHE A 124 6.65 -1.01 16.98
CA PHE A 124 7.82 -1.76 17.43
C PHE A 124 8.35 -1.20 18.75
N ASN A 125 8.98 -2.05 19.56
CA ASN A 125 9.66 -1.61 20.76
C ASN A 125 10.97 -0.86 20.42
N ILE A 126 11.53 -0.16 21.41
CA ILE A 126 12.73 0.66 21.24
C ILE A 126 13.94 -0.13 20.71
N VAL A 127 14.05 -1.42 21.07
CA VAL A 127 15.15 -2.29 20.64
C VAL A 127 15.08 -2.51 19.13
N MET A 128 13.88 -2.76 18.59
CA MET A 128 13.68 -2.97 17.17
C MET A 128 13.74 -1.66 16.39
N THR A 129 13.19 -0.55 16.90
CA THR A 129 13.31 0.75 16.21
C THR A 129 14.76 1.23 16.13
N ALA A 130 15.60 0.90 17.13
CA ALA A 130 17.04 1.13 17.08
C ALA A 130 17.81 0.14 16.17
N SER A 131 17.11 -0.84 15.61
CA SER A 131 17.64 -1.86 14.68
C SER A 131 16.98 -1.74 13.29
N ASP A 132 16.65 -0.51 12.86
CA ASP A 132 16.10 -0.17 11.55
C ASP A 132 14.69 -0.72 11.24
N PHE A 133 13.93 -1.16 12.25
CA PHE A 133 12.51 -1.47 12.07
C PHE A 133 11.66 -0.20 12.16
N GLU A 134 10.70 -0.06 11.25
CA GLU A 134 9.79 1.07 11.21
C GLU A 134 8.38 0.65 11.62
N ASP A 135 7.76 1.44 12.50
CA ASP A 135 6.31 1.39 12.71
C ASP A 135 5.57 1.48 11.38
N GLY A 136 4.41 0.83 11.30
CA GLY A 136 3.73 0.71 10.02
C GLY A 136 2.26 0.39 10.10
N THR A 137 1.59 0.77 9.03
CA THR A 137 0.21 0.40 8.75
C THR A 137 0.18 -0.53 7.56
N PHE A 138 -0.52 -1.65 7.72
CA PHE A 138 -0.59 -2.74 6.77
C PHE A 138 -2.05 -3.04 6.45
N LYS A 139 -2.36 -3.40 5.20
CA LYS A 139 -3.72 -3.72 4.74
C LYS A 139 -3.84 -5.19 4.35
N ALA A 140 -4.91 -5.85 4.79
CA ALA A 140 -5.19 -7.24 4.49
C ALA A 140 -5.34 -7.47 2.97
N TRP A 141 -4.87 -8.63 2.49
CA TRP A 141 -5.03 -9.09 1.12
C TRP A 141 -5.99 -10.30 1.04
N PRO A 142 -6.92 -10.35 0.07
CA PRO A 142 -7.26 -9.29 -0.87
C PRO A 142 -7.90 -8.06 -0.18
N PRO A 143 -7.74 -6.86 -0.76
CA PRO A 143 -8.06 -5.58 -0.12
C PRO A 143 -9.55 -5.25 0.04
#